data_AF-A0A2D5X891-F1
#
_entry.id   AF-A0A2D5X891-F1
#
_cell.length_a   1.000
_cell.length_b   1.000
_cell.length_c   1.000
_cell.angle_alpha   90.00
_cell.angle_beta   90.00
_cell.angle_gamma   90.00
#
_symmetry.space_group_name_H-M   'P 1'
#
loop_
_entity.id
_entity.type
_entity.pdbx_description
1 polymer ?
#
loop_
_entity_poly.entity_id
_entity_poly.type
_entity_poly.pdbx_seq_one_letter_code
_entity_poly.pdbx_strand_id
1 'polypeptide(L)'
;MSAISNLAQETNYASWPPHVGRHIDVADRKQLFLDDGFLIERAEGIRYVLHQPVKCADNPLIVPDRPWEQQVQLYGSVLWDEERTLYRMWYTARTHRHGKDGAVVMAYAESADGVTWEKPALGLADWEGSTDNNLLLDPGPGSSGGVCVLHTP
;
A
#
# COMPACT_ATOMS: atom_id res chain seq x y z
N MET A 1 25.92 -24.71 -7.00
CA MET A 1 25.07 -24.59 -5.80
C MET A 1 25.82 -23.73 -4.80
N SER A 2 25.47 -22.45 -4.70
CA SER A 2 26.01 -21.54 -3.68
C SER A 2 24.81 -20.95 -2.95
N ALA A 3 24.66 -21.29 -1.67
CA ALA A 3 23.62 -20.75 -0.80
C ALA A 3 24.17 -19.49 -0.15
N ILE A 4 23.51 -18.36 -0.39
CA ILE A 4 23.79 -17.09 0.29
C ILE A 4 23.24 -17.23 1.71
N SER A 5 24.13 -17.31 2.70
CA SER A 5 23.79 -17.28 4.11
C SER A 5 23.33 -15.87 4.50
N ASN A 6 22.07 -15.76 4.89
CA ASN A 6 21.43 -14.53 5.33
C ASN A 6 21.97 -14.15 6.72
N LEU A 7 22.94 -13.23 6.79
CA LEU A 7 23.35 -12.59 8.03
C LEU A 7 22.36 -11.47 8.34
N ALA A 8 21.22 -11.82 8.94
CA ALA A 8 20.47 -10.85 9.72
C ALA A 8 21.38 -10.44 10.88
N GLN A 9 21.87 -9.20 10.87
CA GLN A 9 22.52 -8.63 12.04
C GLN A 9 21.48 -8.61 13.17
N GLU A 10 21.67 -9.46 14.17
CA GLU A 10 20.92 -9.39 15.42
C GLU A 10 21.17 -8.02 16.03
N THR A 11 20.21 -7.10 15.85
CA THR A 11 20.22 -5.84 16.56
C THR A 11 19.98 -6.19 18.03
N ASN A 12 21.04 -6.14 18.83
CA ASN A 12 20.95 -6.43 20.26
C ASN A 12 20.45 -5.19 21.00
N TYR A 13 19.12 -5.07 21.10
CA TYR A 13 18.43 -3.98 21.81
C TYR A 13 18.77 -3.93 23.31
N ALA A 14 19.30 -5.02 23.89
CA ALA A 14 19.76 -5.04 25.29
C ALA A 14 21.00 -4.16 25.55
N SER A 15 21.64 -3.62 24.50
CA SER A 15 22.76 -2.69 24.61
C SER A 15 22.35 -1.22 24.74
N TRP A 16 21.05 -0.91 24.58
CA TRP A 16 20.56 0.45 24.81
C TRP A 16 20.58 0.77 26.30
N PRO A 17 21.06 1.96 26.70
CA PRO A 17 21.07 2.33 28.11
C PRO A 17 19.63 2.31 28.62
N PRO A 18 19.30 1.51 29.66
CA PRO A 18 17.98 1.57 30.25
C PRO A 18 17.75 3.00 30.74
N HIS A 19 16.60 3.59 30.39
CA HIS A 19 16.17 4.88 30.91
C HIS A 19 15.76 4.73 32.38
N VAL A 20 16.70 4.33 33.24
CA VAL A 20 16.47 4.17 34.67
C VAL A 20 16.17 5.55 35.26
N GLY A 21 14.91 5.79 35.60
CA GLY A 21 14.49 6.93 36.42
C GLY A 21 13.85 8.13 35.72
N ARG A 22 13.42 8.01 34.45
CA ARG A 22 12.64 9.09 33.80
C ARG A 22 11.17 8.68 33.62
N HIS A 23 10.26 9.38 34.29
CA HIS A 23 8.82 9.26 34.03
C HIS A 23 8.51 9.71 32.60
N ILE A 24 7.95 8.81 31.79
CA ILE A 24 7.50 9.11 30.42
C ILE A 24 6.00 9.39 30.47
N ASP A 25 5.60 10.62 30.20
CA ASP A 25 4.20 10.98 30.04
C ASP A 25 3.70 10.47 28.68
N VAL A 26 2.85 9.45 28.66
CA VAL A 26 2.29 8.87 27.42
C VAL A 26 1.01 9.58 26.96
N ALA A 27 0.28 10.19 27.88
CA ALA A 27 -1.04 10.81 27.66
C ALA A 27 -1.97 9.96 26.77
N ASP A 28 -2.66 10.59 25.82
CA ASP A 28 -3.59 9.99 24.86
C ASP A 28 -2.93 9.64 23.51
N ARG A 29 -1.60 9.66 23.46
CA ARG A 29 -0.85 9.45 22.22
C ARG A 29 -0.77 7.97 21.89
N LYS A 30 -1.03 7.62 20.62
CA LYS A 30 -0.82 6.27 20.10
C LYS A 30 0.64 5.88 20.23
N GLN A 31 0.90 4.72 20.83
CA GLN A 31 2.23 4.14 20.98
C GLN A 31 2.33 2.88 20.14
N LEU A 32 3.46 2.68 19.45
CA LEU A 32 3.71 1.44 18.72
C LEU A 32 4.18 0.37 19.70
N PHE A 33 3.59 -0.82 19.63
CA PHE A 33 3.92 -1.97 20.50
C PHE A 33 5.26 -2.66 20.14
N LEU A 34 6.09 -2.02 19.31
CA LEU A 34 7.37 -2.55 18.81
C LEU A 34 8.57 -2.16 19.68
N ASP A 35 8.30 -1.59 20.85
CA ASP A 35 9.32 -0.99 21.70
C ASP A 35 9.55 -1.86 22.94
N ASP A 36 10.64 -2.62 22.91
CA ASP A 36 11.01 -3.61 23.92
C ASP A 36 11.87 -3.04 25.06
N GLY A 37 12.02 -1.70 25.15
CA GLY A 37 12.80 -1.11 26.25
C GLY A 37 12.60 0.39 26.53
N PHE A 38 11.87 1.14 25.70
CA PHE A 38 11.63 2.57 25.94
C PHE A 38 10.29 2.83 26.66
N LEU A 39 9.17 2.22 26.25
CA LEU A 39 7.89 2.32 26.98
C LEU A 39 7.57 1.16 27.91
N ILE A 40 8.10 -0.03 27.64
CA ILE A 40 7.80 -1.25 28.39
C ILE A 40 8.91 -1.49 29.41
N GLU A 41 8.60 -1.28 30.70
CA GLU A 41 9.55 -1.51 31.80
C GLU A 41 9.90 -2.99 31.97
N ARG A 42 8.92 -3.88 31.77
CA ARG A 42 9.11 -5.33 31.95
C ARG A 42 8.16 -6.13 31.07
N ALA A 43 8.71 -7.15 30.41
CA ALA A 43 7.99 -8.11 29.59
C ALA A 43 8.46 -9.53 29.95
N GLU A 44 7.57 -10.37 30.50
CA GLU A 44 7.89 -11.73 30.93
C GLU A 44 6.93 -12.75 30.35
N GLY A 45 7.46 -13.91 29.94
CA GLY A 45 6.65 -14.98 29.37
C GLY A 45 6.06 -14.67 27.99
N ILE A 46 6.53 -13.61 27.32
CA ILE A 46 6.09 -13.25 25.96
C ILE A 46 7.15 -13.58 24.92
N ARG A 47 6.70 -13.82 23.68
CA ARG A 47 7.56 -14.00 22.50
C ARG A 47 6.99 -13.19 21.35
N TYR A 48 7.80 -12.30 20.78
CA TYR A 48 7.47 -11.69 19.50
C TYR A 48 7.56 -12.73 18.40
N VAL A 49 6.48 -12.90 17.65
CA VAL A 49 6.42 -13.81 16.51
C VAL A 49 6.07 -12.99 15.28
N LEU A 50 6.99 -12.95 14.32
CA LEU A 50 6.66 -12.45 12.99
C LEU A 50 5.76 -13.51 12.32
N HIS A 51 4.46 -13.21 12.27
CA HIS A 51 3.52 -14.04 11.54
C HIS A 51 3.88 -14.05 10.05
N GLN A 52 3.93 -15.24 9.46
CA GLN A 52 4.14 -15.39 8.02
C GLN A 52 2.81 -15.13 7.31
N PRO A 53 2.67 -14.06 6.52
CA PRO A 53 1.45 -13.84 5.76
C PRO A 53 1.29 -14.95 4.72
N VAL A 54 0.08 -15.51 4.65
CA VAL A 54 -0.28 -16.45 3.59
C VAL A 54 -0.82 -15.64 2.43
N LYS A 55 -0.31 -15.88 1.21
CA LYS A 55 -0.86 -15.25 0.01
C LYS A 55 -2.33 -15.66 -0.15
N CYS A 56 -3.19 -14.69 -0.46
CA CYS A 56 -4.58 -14.98 -0.80
C CYS A 56 -4.61 -16.01 -1.96
N ALA A 57 -5.46 -17.04 -1.82
CA ALA A 57 -5.60 -18.10 -2.82
C ALA A 57 -6.09 -17.56 -4.17
N ASP A 58 -6.88 -16.49 -4.13
CA ASP A 58 -7.49 -15.86 -5.29
C ASP A 58 -6.57 -14.84 -5.99
N ASN A 59 -5.29 -14.77 -5.63
CA ASN A 59 -4.35 -13.91 -6.33
C ASN A 59 -4.20 -14.29 -7.82
N PRO A 60 -4.05 -13.30 -8.73
CA PRO A 60 -4.06 -11.86 -8.47
C PRO A 60 -5.48 -11.29 -8.32
N LEU A 61 -5.68 -10.44 -7.32
CA LEU A 61 -6.99 -9.79 -7.05
C LEU A 61 -7.35 -8.69 -8.06
N ILE A 62 -6.36 -8.17 -8.78
CA ILE A 62 -6.55 -7.18 -9.85
C ILE A 62 -5.55 -7.45 -10.97
N VAL A 63 -6.00 -7.35 -12.21
CA VAL A 63 -5.23 -7.66 -13.43
C VAL A 63 -5.31 -6.51 -14.43
N PRO A 64 -4.33 -6.36 -15.35
CA PRO A 64 -4.40 -5.39 -16.45
C PRO A 64 -5.35 -5.91 -17.56
N ASP A 65 -6.65 -5.72 -17.38
CA ASP A 65 -7.69 -6.18 -18.31
C ASP A 65 -8.29 -5.05 -19.16
N ARG A 66 -7.77 -3.81 -19.02
CA ARG A 66 -8.17 -2.67 -19.84
C ARG A 66 -7.11 -2.31 -20.88
N PRO A 67 -7.49 -1.75 -22.05
CA PRO A 67 -6.54 -1.40 -23.11
C PRO A 67 -5.44 -0.43 -22.68
N TRP A 68 -5.74 0.48 -21.75
CA TRP A 68 -4.79 1.46 -21.21
C TRP A 68 -3.84 0.88 -20.15
N GLU A 69 -3.94 -0.41 -19.81
CA GLU A 69 -3.14 -1.07 -18.77
C GLU A 69 -2.20 -2.10 -19.41
N GLN A 70 -0.89 -1.82 -19.41
CA GLN A 70 0.13 -2.86 -19.65
C GLN A 70 0.41 -3.66 -18.38
N GLN A 71 0.39 -2.99 -17.23
CA GLN A 71 0.62 -3.61 -15.93
C GLN A 71 -0.06 -2.77 -14.84
N VAL A 72 -0.82 -3.42 -13.96
CA VAL A 72 -1.37 -2.79 -12.77
C VAL A 72 -0.34 -2.77 -11.65
N GLN A 73 -0.22 -1.64 -10.97
CA GLN A 73 0.67 -1.42 -9.84
C GLN A 73 -0.12 -0.81 -8.69
N LEU A 74 -0.18 -1.53 -7.57
CA LEU A 74 -0.86 -1.09 -6.35
C LEU A 74 -0.03 -0.06 -5.56
N TYR A 75 0.66 0.86 -6.25
CA TYR A 75 1.28 2.04 -5.64
C TYR A 75 0.20 3.10 -5.41
N GLY A 76 -0.68 2.79 -4.47
CA GLY A 76 -1.99 3.39 -4.35
C GLY A 76 -2.56 3.39 -2.94
N SER A 77 -3.87 3.64 -2.84
CA SER A 77 -4.62 3.60 -1.59
C SER A 77 -5.91 2.81 -1.78
N VAL A 78 -6.23 1.97 -0.80
CA VAL A 78 -7.55 1.34 -0.68
C VAL A 78 -8.21 1.87 0.58
N LEU A 79 -9.39 2.44 0.46
CA LEU A 79 -10.15 3.00 1.58
C LEU A 79 -11.59 2.49 1.55
N TRP A 80 -12.16 2.27 2.72
CA TRP A 80 -13.60 2.06 2.87
C TRP A 80 -14.33 3.40 2.77
N ASP A 81 -15.37 3.46 1.96
CA ASP A 81 -16.26 4.61 1.82
C ASP A 81 -17.55 4.31 2.58
N GLU A 82 -17.74 4.96 3.73
CA GLU A 82 -18.90 4.72 4.60
C GLU A 82 -20.23 5.12 3.95
N GLU A 83 -20.24 6.20 3.15
CA GLU A 83 -21.44 6.70 2.48
C GLU A 83 -21.87 5.75 1.36
N ARG A 84 -20.90 5.26 0.57
CA ARG A 84 -21.15 4.37 -0.57
C ARG A 84 -21.16 2.89 -0.20
N THR A 85 -20.79 2.55 1.03
CA THR A 85 -20.72 1.19 1.57
C THR A 85 -19.89 0.25 0.69
N LEU A 86 -18.74 0.73 0.22
CA LEU A 86 -17.83 -0.03 -0.63
C LEU A 86 -16.37 0.38 -0.41
N TYR A 87 -15.45 -0.49 -0.81
CA TYR A 87 -14.03 -0.16 -0.92
C TYR A 87 -13.74 0.56 -2.22
N ARG A 88 -12.87 1.57 -2.12
CA ARG A 88 -12.38 2.38 -3.23
C ARG A 88 -10.89 2.21 -3.33
N MET A 89 -10.40 2.00 -4.55
CA MET A 89 -8.99 1.88 -4.86
C MET A 89 -8.57 2.96 -5.83
N TRP A 90 -7.51 3.65 -5.48
CA TRP A 90 -6.75 4.51 -6.39
C TRP A 90 -5.43 3.82 -6.62
N TYR A 91 -5.12 3.47 -7.87
CA TYR A 91 -3.94 2.69 -8.22
C TYR A 91 -3.23 3.30 -9.43
N THR A 92 -2.03 2.81 -9.71
CA THR A 92 -1.28 3.21 -10.89
C THR A 92 -1.23 2.08 -11.91
N ALA A 93 -1.23 2.41 -13.19
CA ALA A 93 -1.04 1.45 -14.26
C ALA A 93 0.07 1.91 -15.18
N ARG A 94 1.01 1.01 -15.50
CA ARG A 94 1.91 1.22 -16.63
C ARG A 94 1.13 1.13 -17.91
N THR A 95 1.53 1.94 -18.87
CA THR A 95 0.83 2.07 -20.14
C THR A 95 1.80 2.36 -21.28
N HIS A 96 1.33 2.19 -22.51
CA HIS A 96 2.04 2.54 -23.75
C HIS A 96 1.74 3.97 -24.23
N ARG A 97 1.00 4.75 -23.44
CA ARG A 97 0.71 6.15 -23.75
C ARG A 97 1.99 6.91 -24.07
N HIS A 98 1.91 7.85 -25.01
CA HIS A 98 3.04 8.63 -25.52
C HIS A 98 4.10 7.80 -26.27
N GLY A 99 3.76 6.58 -26.71
CA GLY A 99 4.67 5.72 -27.49
C GLY A 99 5.91 5.26 -26.73
N LYS A 100 5.90 5.36 -25.38
CA LYS A 100 6.99 4.93 -24.51
C LYS A 100 6.51 3.81 -23.60
N ASP A 101 7.22 2.69 -23.63
CA ASP A 101 7.06 1.63 -22.63
C ASP A 101 7.50 2.16 -21.26
N GLY A 102 6.53 2.58 -20.44
CA GLY A 102 6.80 3.05 -19.08
C GLY A 102 6.10 4.33 -18.65
N ALA A 103 5.21 4.92 -19.46
CA ALA A 103 4.28 5.92 -18.94
C ALA A 103 3.41 5.29 -17.84
N VAL A 104 3.04 6.08 -16.83
CA VAL A 104 2.22 5.64 -15.70
C VAL A 104 1.00 6.53 -15.61
N VAL A 105 -0.19 5.95 -15.60
CA VAL A 105 -1.46 6.65 -15.37
C VAL A 105 -2.03 6.31 -14.00
N MET A 106 -2.85 7.20 -13.44
CA MET A 106 -3.62 6.89 -12.23
C MET A 106 -5.03 6.47 -12.61
N ALA A 107 -5.50 5.40 -11.98
CA ALA A 107 -6.78 4.76 -12.26
C ALA A 107 -7.52 4.43 -10.97
N TYR A 108 -8.77 4.02 -11.11
CA TYR A 108 -9.69 3.84 -10.01
C TYR A 108 -10.49 2.55 -10.11
N ALA A 109 -10.76 1.90 -8.97
CA ALA A 109 -11.61 0.72 -8.90
C ALA A 109 -12.48 0.72 -7.64
N GLU A 110 -13.59 -0.01 -7.68
CA GLU A 110 -14.55 -0.18 -6.59
C GLU A 110 -14.73 -1.66 -6.26
N SER A 111 -15.02 -1.97 -5.00
CA SER A 111 -15.24 -3.34 -4.57
C SER A 111 -16.17 -3.39 -3.36
N ALA A 112 -17.15 -4.29 -3.36
CA ALA A 112 -18.02 -4.50 -2.20
C ALA A 112 -17.33 -5.33 -1.09
N ASP A 113 -16.36 -6.18 -1.44
CA ASP A 113 -15.75 -7.17 -0.55
C ASP A 113 -14.23 -6.96 -0.34
N GLY A 114 -13.61 -6.02 -1.07
CA GLY A 114 -12.18 -5.75 -1.07
C GLY A 114 -11.35 -6.78 -1.85
N VAL A 115 -11.98 -7.74 -2.50
CA VAL A 115 -11.35 -8.87 -3.20
C VAL A 115 -11.67 -8.82 -4.70
N THR A 116 -12.93 -8.56 -5.05
CA THR A 116 -13.42 -8.46 -6.42
C THR A 116 -13.55 -7.01 -6.82
N TRP A 117 -12.83 -6.58 -7.86
CA TRP A 117 -12.71 -5.17 -8.23
C TRP A 117 -13.39 -4.85 -9.56
N GLU A 118 -14.29 -3.87 -9.54
CA GLU A 118 -14.89 -3.27 -10.72
C GLU A 118 -14.14 -2.00 -11.11
N LYS A 119 -13.95 -1.78 -12.42
CA LYS A 119 -13.27 -0.60 -12.99
C LYS A 119 -14.30 0.25 -13.74
N PRO A 120 -15.02 1.16 -13.04
CA PRO A 120 -16.11 1.92 -13.64
C PRO A 120 -15.60 3.00 -14.59
N ALA A 121 -16.38 3.31 -15.62
CA ALA A 121 -16.12 4.46 -16.48
C ALA A 121 -16.38 5.77 -15.72
N LEU A 122 -15.34 6.58 -15.54
CA LEU A 122 -15.40 7.84 -14.80
C LEU A 122 -15.71 9.04 -15.69
N GLY A 123 -15.37 8.98 -16.98
CA GLY A 123 -15.56 10.11 -17.89
C GLY A 123 -14.57 11.27 -17.70
N LEU A 124 -13.48 11.07 -16.96
CA LEU A 124 -12.62 12.16 -16.48
C LEU A 124 -11.38 12.43 -17.36
N ALA A 125 -10.75 11.39 -17.89
CA ALA A 125 -9.50 11.51 -18.64
C ALA A 125 -9.63 10.92 -20.04
N ASP A 126 -9.08 11.62 -21.03
CA ASP A 126 -9.04 11.13 -22.40
C ASP A 126 -8.02 9.99 -22.54
N TRP A 127 -8.44 8.94 -23.23
CA TRP A 127 -7.60 7.87 -23.74
C TRP A 127 -8.01 7.59 -25.20
N GLU A 128 -7.13 7.94 -26.14
CA GLU A 128 -7.33 7.70 -27.58
C GLU A 128 -8.66 8.26 -28.12
N GLY A 129 -9.08 9.43 -27.63
CA GLY A 129 -10.30 10.09 -28.07
C GLY A 129 -11.58 9.65 -27.35
N SER A 130 -11.46 8.83 -26.29
CA SER A 130 -12.59 8.41 -25.45
C SER A 130 -12.31 8.67 -23.97
N THR A 131 -13.35 9.07 -23.23
CA THR A 131 -13.33 9.16 -21.76
C THR A 131 -14.03 7.99 -21.08
N ASP A 132 -14.47 6.98 -21.85
CA ASP A 132 -15.09 5.75 -21.35
C ASP A 132 -14.04 4.81 -20.74
N ASN A 133 -13.49 5.24 -19.60
CA ASN A 133 -12.40 4.58 -18.90
C ASN A 133 -12.40 4.93 -17.41
N ASN A 134 -11.60 4.21 -16.62
CA ASN A 134 -11.46 4.43 -15.19
C ASN A 134 -10.23 5.28 -14.81
N LEU A 135 -9.74 6.11 -15.74
CA LEU A 135 -8.54 6.94 -15.53
C LEU A 135 -8.89 8.24 -14.81
N LEU A 136 -8.02 8.64 -13.89
CA LEU A 136 -8.13 9.87 -13.11
C LEU A 136 -7.26 10.97 -13.71
N LEU A 137 -5.98 10.65 -13.91
CA LEU A 137 -5.01 11.61 -14.44
C LEU A 137 -3.84 10.89 -15.13
N ASP A 138 -3.29 11.58 -16.12
CA ASP A 138 -2.04 11.22 -16.77
C ASP A 138 -0.98 12.27 -16.39
N PRO A 139 0.04 11.91 -15.60
CA PRO A 139 1.12 12.81 -15.22
C PRO A 139 2.11 13.08 -16.37
N GLY A 140 1.93 12.46 -17.54
CA GLY A 140 2.72 12.70 -18.73
C GLY A 140 4.01 11.85 -18.82
N PRO A 141 4.79 12.04 -19.90
CA PRO A 141 5.94 11.21 -20.20
C PRO A 141 7.07 11.37 -19.17
N GLY A 142 7.57 10.26 -18.64
CA GLY A 142 8.72 10.24 -17.71
C GLY A 142 8.36 10.41 -16.23
N SER A 143 7.08 10.49 -15.88
CA SER A 143 6.65 10.54 -14.48
C SER A 143 6.63 9.16 -13.83
N SER A 144 7.15 9.04 -12.61
CA SER A 144 6.94 7.89 -11.73
C SER A 144 5.73 8.15 -10.83
N GLY A 145 4.64 7.43 -11.06
CA GLY A 145 3.42 7.58 -10.27
C GLY A 145 3.44 6.78 -8.96
N GLY A 146 2.96 7.41 -7.89
CA GLY A 146 2.46 6.77 -6.68
C GLY A 146 1.33 7.65 -6.15
N VAL A 147 0.12 7.10 -6.00
CA VAL A 147 -1.02 7.86 -5.50
C VAL A 147 -1.22 7.56 -4.02
N CYS A 148 -1.32 8.60 -3.22
CA CYS A 148 -1.70 8.51 -1.82
C CYS A 148 -2.94 9.38 -1.63
N VAL A 149 -4.00 8.78 -1.11
CA VAL A 149 -5.20 9.53 -0.75
C VAL A 149 -5.06 9.98 0.69
N LEU A 150 -5.03 11.30 0.89
CA LEU A 150 -5.17 11.91 2.20
C LEU A 150 -6.66 12.01 2.50
N HIS A 151 -7.13 11.17 3.41
CA HIS A 151 -8.51 11.19 3.88
C HIS A 151 -8.54 11.72 5.32
N THR A 152 -9.26 12.81 5.52
CA THR A 152 -9.71 13.28 6.84
C THR A 152 -11.15 12.82 7.01
N PRO A 153 -11.42 11.90 7.97
CA PRO A 153 -12.78 11.51 8.33
C PRO A 153 -13.56 12.66 8.99
#